data_AF-A0A1P8U4T4-F1
#
_entry.id   AF-A0A1P8U4T4-F1
#
_cell.length_a   1.000
_cell.length_b   1.000
_cell.length_c   1.000
_cell.angle_alpha   90.00
_cell.angle_beta   90.00
_cell.angle_gamma   90.00
#
_symmetry.space_group_name_H-M   'P 1'
#
loop_
_entity.id
_entity.type
_entity.pdbx_description
1 polymer ?
#
loop_
_entity_poly.entity_id
_entity_poly.type
_entity_poly.pdbx_seq_one_letter_code
_entity_poly.pdbx_strand_id
1 'polypeptide(L)' 'MMALFLVVTAFALLIAALVLFLRGRRDAPQGTPLPNGRGIALLTVVGLVLALASQLPVFR' A
#
# COMPACT_ATOMS: atom_id res chain seq x y z
N MET A 1 -12.16 -18.09 4.42
CA MET A 1 -10.72 -18.29 4.09
C MET A 1 -10.22 -17.28 3.05
N MET A 2 -10.98 -17.02 1.97
CA MET A 2 -10.61 -16.06 0.92
C MET A 2 -10.42 -14.62 1.45
N ALA A 3 -11.32 -14.11 2.30
CA ALA A 3 -11.15 -12.79 2.92
C ALA A 3 -9.86 -12.66 3.72
N LEU A 4 -9.50 -13.70 4.51
CA LEU A 4 -8.27 -13.69 5.30
C LEU A 4 -7.03 -13.60 4.39
N PHE A 5 -7.04 -14.35 3.29
CA PHE A 5 -5.97 -14.30 2.28
C PHE A 5 -5.84 -12.88 1.70
N LEU A 6 -6.95 -12.27 1.27
CA LEU A 6 -6.95 -10.92 0.71
C LEU A 6 -6.44 -9.86 1.71
N VAL A 7 -6.86 -9.96 2.97
CA VAL A 7 -6.41 -9.05 4.03
C VAL A 7 -4.90 -9.17 4.26
N VAL A 8 -4.37 -10.39 4.37
CA VAL A 8 -2.94 -10.63 4.57
C VAL A 8 -2.13 -10.15 3.36
N THR A 9 -2.59 -10.41 2.14
CA THR A 9 -1.93 -9.93 0.91
C THR A 9 -1.92 -8.41 0.83
N ALA A 10 -3.05 -7.75 1.10
CA ALA A 10 -3.13 -6.29 1.11
C ALA A 10 -2.20 -5.67 2.17
N PHE A 11 -2.14 -6.28 3.36
CA PHE A 11 -1.25 -5.85 4.43
C PHE A 11 0.23 -5.97 4.05
N ALA A 12 0.63 -7.09 3.43
CA ALA A 12 2.00 -7.29 2.95
C ALA A 12 2.39 -6.25 1.87
N LEU A 13 1.48 -5.92 0.95
CA LEU A 13 1.70 -4.89 -0.07
C LEU A 13 1.87 -3.49 0.55
N LEU A 14 1.08 -3.16 1.57
CA LEU A 14 1.21 -1.89 2.30
C LEU A 14 2.55 -1.78 3.05
N ILE A 15 3.03 -2.87 3.66
CA ILE A 15 4.36 -2.90 4.29
C ILE A 15 5.46 -2.70 3.25
N ALA A 16 5.41 -3.42 2.13
CA ALA A 16 6.40 -3.28 1.06
C ALA A 16 6.44 -1.84 0.52
N ALA A 17 5.26 -1.24 0.32
CA ALA A 17 5.12 0.16 -0.07
C ALA A 17 5.78 1.11 0.93
N LEU A 18 5.52 0.90 2.23
CA LEU A 18 6.08 1.72 3.31
C LEU A 18 7.61 1.62 3.35
N VAL A 19 8.18 0.42 3.18
CA VAL A 19 9.63 0.22 3.15
C VAL A 19 10.27 0.96 1.97
N LEU A 20 9.71 0.80 0.77
CA LEU A 20 10.18 1.51 -0.42
C LEU A 20 10.08 3.02 -0.26
N PHE A 21 9.01 3.49 0.38
CA PHE A 21 8.83 4.89 0.69
C PHE A 21 9.90 5.43 1.64
N LEU A 22 10.10 4.75 2.77
CA LEU A 22 11.10 5.11 3.78
C LEU A 22 12.51 5.09 3.19
N ARG A 23 12.79 4.13 2.31
CA ARG A 23 14.07 4.04 1.59
C ARG A 23 14.25 5.23 0.64
N GLY A 24 13.26 5.52 -0.21
CA GLY A 24 13.31 6.67 -1.11
C GLY A 24 13.40 8.02 -0.37
N ARG A 25 12.79 8.13 0.82
CA ARG A 25 12.94 9.29 1.73
C ARG A 25 14.38 9.45 2.23
N ARG A 26 15.03 8.33 2.61
CA ARG A 26 16.42 8.34 3.11
C ARG A 26 17.42 8.67 2.01
N ASP A 27 17.20 8.16 0.81
CA ASP A 27 18.11 8.32 -0.32
C ASP A 27 17.96 9.71 -1.00
N ALA A 28 16.89 10.45 -0.70
CA ALA A 28 16.62 11.77 -1.27
C ALA A 28 17.40 12.88 -0.52
N PRO A 29 18.21 13.71 -1.21
CA PRO A 29 18.81 14.91 -0.62
C PRO A 29 17.72 15.85 -0.09
N GLN A 30 17.93 16.40 1.11
CA GLN A 30 17.00 17.38 1.70
C GLN A 30 16.76 18.55 0.74
N GLY A 31 15.48 18.84 0.45
CA GLY A 31 15.09 19.90 -0.48
C GLY A 31 14.71 19.43 -1.89
N THR A 32 14.94 18.16 -2.23
CA THR A 32 14.40 17.58 -3.48
C THR A 32 12.92 17.22 -3.33
N PRO A 33 12.06 17.49 -4.34
CA PRO A 33 10.67 17.05 -4.31
C PRO A 33 10.65 15.54 -4.14
N LEU A 34 9.87 15.07 -3.17
CA LEU A 34 9.79 13.66 -2.80
C LEU A 34 9.55 12.80 -4.07
N PRO A 35 10.51 11.94 -4.49
CA PRO A 35 10.44 11.34 -5.83
C PRO A 35 9.20 10.47 -6.08
N ASN A 36 8.52 10.03 -5.01
CA ASN A 36 7.54 8.95 -5.07
C ASN A 36 6.20 9.23 -4.38
N GLY A 37 5.82 10.51 -4.17
CA GLY A 37 4.50 10.86 -3.59
C GLY A 37 3.33 10.20 -4.31
N ARG A 38 3.40 10.10 -5.64
CA ARG A 38 2.40 9.45 -6.49
C ARG A 38 2.35 7.93 -6.32
N GLY A 39 3.49 7.27 -6.14
CA GLY A 39 3.57 5.81 -5.97
C GLY A 39 2.92 5.37 -4.66
N ILE A 40 3.12 6.12 -3.59
CA ILE A 40 2.50 5.85 -2.29
C ILE A 40 1.00 6.09 -2.37
N ALA A 41 0.59 7.22 -2.96
CA ALA A 41 -0.84 7.52 -3.13
C ALA A 41 -1.55 6.42 -3.91
N LEU A 42 -0.94 5.91 -5.00
CA LEU A 42 -1.46 4.76 -5.74
C LEU A 42 -1.54 3.49 -4.87
N LEU A 43 -0.49 3.17 -4.11
CA LEU A 43 -0.46 1.99 -3.23
C LEU A 43 -1.49 2.09 -2.08
N THR A 44 -1.68 3.27 -1.50
CA THR A 44 -2.70 3.52 -0.47
C THR A 44 -4.10 3.36 -1.06
N VAL A 45 -4.35 3.89 -2.26
CA VAL A 45 -5.66 3.74 -2.94
C VAL A 45 -5.94 2.27 -3.26
N VAL A 46 -4.95 1.54 -3.79
CA VAL A 46 -5.09 0.10 -4.07
C VAL A 46 -5.36 -0.69 -2.80
N GLY A 47 -4.63 -0.42 -1.71
CA GLY A 47 -4.86 -1.07 -0.42
C GLY A 47 -6.26 -0.80 0.15
N LEU A 48 -6.75 0.43 0.05
CA LEU A 48 -8.11 0.81 0.46
C LEU A 48 -9.19 0.10 -0.37
N VAL A 49 -9.02 0.04 -1.69
CA VAL A 49 -9.96 -0.65 -2.59
C VAL A 49 -10.02 -2.15 -2.28
N LEU A 50 -8.87 -2.79 -2.04
CA LEU A 50 -8.81 -4.20 -1.67
C LEU A 50 -9.45 -4.47 -0.30
N ALA A 51 -9.22 -3.60 0.68
CA ALA A 51 -9.85 -3.68 1.99
C ALA A 51 -11.38 -3.57 1.88
N LEU A 52 -11.89 -2.59 1.12
CA LEU A 52 -13.33 -2.45 0.83
C LEU A 52 -13.89 -3.67 0.10
N ALA A 53 -13.19 -4.16 -0.94
CA ALA A 53 -13.60 -5.34 -1.69
C ALA A 53 -13.71 -6.59 -0.79
N SER A 54 -12.81 -6.75 0.18
CA SER A 54 -12.84 -7.88 1.12
C SER A 54 -14.09 -7.91 2.03
N GLN A 55 -14.80 -6.78 2.15
CA GLN A 55 -16.02 -6.69 2.95
C GLN A 55 -17.29 -7.11 2.20
N LEU A 56 -17.21 -7.33 0.87
CA LEU A 56 -18.35 -7.69 0.03
C LEU A 56 -18.90 -9.08 0.38
N PRO A 57 -20.22 -9.32 0.23
CA PRO A 57 -20.87 -10.58 0.60
C PRO A 57 -20.30 -11.80 -0.12
N VAL A 58 -19.81 -11.63 -1.35
CA VAL A 58 -19.22 -12.69 -2.17
C VAL A 58 -17.90 -13.24 -1.59
N PHE A 59 -17.27 -12.49 -0.67
CA PHE A 59 -15.98 -12.85 -0.06
C PHE A 59 -16.07 -13.15 1.44
N ARG A 60 -17.25 -13.05 2.07
CA ARG A 60 -17.46 -13.40 3.49
C ARG A 60 -17.51 -14.91 3.70
#